data_AF-A0A679GW79-F1
#
_entry.id   AF-A0A679GW79-F1
#
_cell.length_a   1.000
_cell.length_b   1.000
_cell.length_c   1.000
_cell.angle_alpha   90.00
_cell.angle_beta   90.00
_cell.angle_gamma   90.00
#
_symmetry.space_group_name_H-M   'P 1'
#
loop_
_entity.id
_entity.type
_entity.pdbx_description
1 polymer ?
#
loop_
_entity_poly.entity_id
_entity_poly.type
_entity_poly.pdbx_seq_one_letter_code
_entity_poly.pdbx_strand_id
1 'polypeptide(L)'
;MAATGLPDCTPLPSPGPAMSTTATRRWFGDRFSELHPQLQHLHSHGGRLLGEVTITYGHGLAGVLGRRLAKKMRFPGPGAHRLEVTIAHQDAALLWSRSFDGQAPLTSHFAPVGCLAEGGHWVESTGPLRLLLTVDVIDGGWFWRCLGIRL
;
A
#
# COMPACT_ATOMS: atom_id res chain seq x y z
N MET A 1 -13.36 49.06 0.13
CA MET A 1 -13.68 47.71 0.62
C MET A 1 -13.23 46.72 -0.44
N ALA A 2 -12.13 46.01 -0.22
CA ALA A 2 -11.62 45.00 -1.14
C ALA A 2 -12.33 43.68 -0.86
N ALA A 3 -12.99 43.12 -1.86
CA ALA A 3 -13.55 41.78 -1.82
C ALA A 3 -12.47 40.80 -2.28
N THR A 4 -11.94 40.02 -1.34
CA THR A 4 -11.02 38.92 -1.62
C THR A 4 -11.82 37.75 -2.19
N GLY A 5 -11.67 37.49 -3.49
CA GLY A 5 -12.23 36.31 -4.14
C GLY A 5 -11.48 35.04 -3.73
N LEU A 6 -12.22 34.00 -3.32
CA LEU A 6 -11.72 32.64 -3.19
C LEU A 6 -11.39 32.08 -4.60
N PRO A 7 -10.32 31.30 -4.79
CA PRO A 7 -10.12 30.61 -6.07
C PRO A 7 -11.19 29.51 -6.23
N ASP A 8 -11.90 29.63 -7.34
CA ASP A 8 -12.99 28.76 -7.79
C ASP A 8 -12.43 27.42 -8.28
N CYS A 9 -12.92 26.30 -7.75
CA CYS A 9 -12.59 24.95 -8.22
C CYS A 9 -13.37 24.66 -9.50
N THR A 10 -12.88 25.17 -10.64
CA THR A 10 -13.46 24.79 -11.94
C THR A 10 -13.13 23.32 -12.25
N PRO A 11 -14.12 22.47 -12.61
CA PRO A 11 -13.83 21.13 -13.08
C PRO A 11 -13.07 21.19 -14.41
N LEU A 12 -11.93 20.50 -14.48
CA LEU A 12 -11.10 20.36 -15.68
C LEU A 12 -11.87 19.62 -16.80
N PRO A 13 -11.59 19.94 -18.08
CA PRO A 13 -12.27 19.31 -19.20
C PRO A 13 -12.03 17.79 -19.24
N SER A 14 -13.08 17.06 -19.64
CA SER A 14 -13.09 15.59 -19.73
C SER A 14 -11.88 15.05 -20.50
N PRO A 15 -11.11 14.11 -19.92
CA PRO A 15 -10.00 13.52 -20.64
C PRO A 15 -10.55 12.53 -21.70
N GLY A 16 -10.14 12.72 -22.96
CA GLY A 16 -10.04 11.60 -23.92
C GLY A 16 -9.21 10.46 -23.31
N PRO A 17 -9.25 9.23 -23.85
CA PRO A 17 -8.96 7.99 -23.11
C PRO A 17 -7.62 8.05 -22.37
N ALA A 18 -7.66 8.53 -21.13
CA ALA A 18 -6.49 8.67 -20.29
C ALA A 18 -6.08 7.25 -19.95
N MET A 19 -4.82 6.92 -20.20
CA MET A 19 -4.20 5.78 -19.53
C MET A 19 -4.49 5.95 -18.04
N SER A 20 -5.35 5.12 -17.48
CA SER A 20 -5.87 5.29 -16.12
C SER A 20 -4.70 5.34 -15.14
N THR A 21 -4.33 6.54 -14.68
CA THR A 21 -3.28 6.73 -13.67
C THR A 21 -3.66 5.94 -12.42
N THR A 22 -2.77 5.08 -11.94
CA THR A 22 -3.06 4.24 -10.77
C THR A 22 -3.29 5.09 -9.52
N ALA A 23 -4.02 4.55 -8.55
CA ALA A 23 -4.21 5.18 -7.24
C ALA A 23 -2.87 5.57 -6.61
N THR A 24 -1.86 4.72 -6.76
CA THR A 24 -0.50 4.97 -6.25
C THR A 24 0.13 6.18 -6.92
N ARG A 25 0.12 6.25 -8.25
CA ARG A 25 0.72 7.38 -8.97
C ARG A 25 -0.02 8.69 -8.67
N ARG A 26 -1.35 8.66 -8.55
CA ARG A 26 -2.13 9.83 -8.11
C ARG A 26 -1.77 10.28 -6.70
N TRP A 27 -1.64 9.35 -5.76
CA TRP A 27 -1.35 9.68 -4.36
C TRP A 27 0.06 10.24 -4.16
N PHE A 28 1.06 9.70 -4.88
CA PHE A 28 2.43 10.24 -4.85
C PHE A 28 2.57 11.60 -5.54
N GLY A 29 1.79 11.84 -6.59
CA GLY A 29 1.99 13.00 -7.46
C GLY A 29 3.37 12.98 -8.11
N ASP A 30 4.02 14.14 -8.21
CA ASP A 30 5.33 14.31 -8.86
C ASP A 30 6.44 13.49 -8.17
N ARG A 31 6.29 13.26 -6.86
CA ARG A 31 7.23 12.47 -6.04
C ARG A 31 7.25 10.98 -6.41
N PHE A 32 6.35 10.53 -7.27
CA PHE A 32 6.40 9.16 -7.81
C PHE A 32 7.71 8.89 -8.56
N SER A 33 8.29 9.93 -9.16
CA SER A 33 9.57 9.87 -9.86
C SER A 33 10.77 9.60 -8.94
N GLU A 34 10.63 9.82 -7.63
CA GLU A 34 11.67 9.53 -6.62
C GLU A 34 11.84 8.03 -6.38
N LEU A 35 10.80 7.23 -6.66
CA LEU A 35 10.89 5.78 -6.52
C LEU A 35 11.85 5.19 -7.54
N HIS A 36 12.51 4.10 -7.19
CA HIS A 36 13.32 3.33 -8.12
C HIS A 36 12.48 2.93 -9.37
N PRO A 37 13.03 2.96 -10.60
CA PRO A 37 12.26 2.71 -11.82
C PRO A 37 11.47 1.39 -11.83
N GLN A 38 11.99 0.35 -11.19
CA GLN A 38 11.28 -0.93 -11.06
C GLN A 38 10.02 -0.80 -10.18
N LEU A 39 10.07 -0.01 -9.11
CA LEU A 39 8.91 0.27 -8.27
C LEU A 39 7.90 1.14 -9.02
N GLN A 40 8.37 2.13 -9.79
CA GLN A 40 7.49 2.92 -10.65
C GLN A 40 6.74 2.04 -11.66
N HIS A 41 7.45 1.10 -12.29
CA HIS A 41 6.84 0.14 -13.22
C HIS A 41 5.83 -0.76 -12.52
N LEU A 42 6.20 -1.35 -11.38
CA LEU A 42 5.35 -2.24 -10.59
C LEU A 42 4.05 -1.54 -10.13
N HIS A 43 4.13 -0.28 -9.70
CA HIS A 43 2.98 0.50 -9.25
C HIS A 43 2.22 1.21 -10.37
N SER A 44 2.67 1.09 -11.62
CA SER A 44 1.93 1.57 -12.80
C SER A 44 1.19 0.43 -13.49
N HIS A 45 1.78 -0.76 -13.54
CA HIS A 45 1.28 -1.87 -14.35
C HIS A 45 0.84 -3.08 -13.51
N GLY A 46 1.12 -3.06 -12.21
CA GLY A 46 1.05 -4.25 -11.39
C GLY A 46 2.25 -5.18 -11.66
N GLY A 47 2.20 -6.36 -11.06
CA GLY A 47 3.23 -7.36 -11.26
C GLY A 47 3.21 -8.43 -10.20
N ARG A 48 4.17 -9.34 -10.31
CA ARG A 48 4.34 -10.45 -9.38
C ARG A 48 5.78 -10.52 -8.91
N LEU A 49 5.96 -10.56 -7.59
CA LEU A 49 7.24 -10.75 -6.93
C LEU A 49 7.26 -12.14 -6.31
N LEU A 50 8.38 -12.85 -6.47
CA LEU A 50 8.60 -14.16 -5.90
C LEU A 50 9.96 -14.17 -5.21
N GLY A 51 10.03 -14.67 -3.99
CA GLY A 51 11.30 -14.81 -3.27
C GLY A 51 11.15 -15.59 -1.98
N GLU A 52 12.28 -15.91 -1.37
CA GLU A 52 12.31 -16.46 -0.02
C GLU A 52 12.31 -15.34 1.01
N VAL A 53 11.52 -15.52 2.07
CA VAL A 53 11.48 -14.61 3.21
C VAL A 53 11.61 -15.40 4.49
N THR A 54 12.26 -14.80 5.49
CA THR A 54 12.31 -15.35 6.85
C THR A 54 11.29 -14.64 7.72
N ILE A 55 10.35 -15.39 8.28
CA ILE A 55 9.38 -14.88 9.24
C ILE A 55 9.92 -15.07 10.65
N THR A 56 9.87 -13.99 11.44
CA THR A 56 10.14 -14.00 12.88
C THR A 56 8.96 -13.37 13.61
N TYR A 57 8.75 -13.80 14.86
CA TYR A 57 7.73 -13.19 15.73
C TYR A 57 8.41 -12.49 16.90
N GLY A 58 7.84 -11.36 17.32
CA GLY A 58 8.30 -10.66 18.53
C GLY A 58 8.17 -11.51 19.80
N HIS A 59 8.85 -11.10 20.86
CA HIS A 59 8.80 -11.75 22.17
C HIS A 59 7.77 -11.09 23.10
N GLY A 60 7.45 -11.74 24.23
CA GLY A 60 6.52 -11.21 25.23
C GLY A 60 5.06 -11.09 24.76
N LEU A 61 4.34 -10.10 25.28
CA LEU A 61 2.93 -9.83 24.95
C LEU A 61 2.72 -9.50 23.47
N ALA A 62 3.68 -8.81 22.85
CA ALA A 62 3.70 -8.56 21.40
C ALA A 62 3.75 -9.87 20.59
N GLY A 63 4.46 -10.89 21.09
CA GLY A 63 4.49 -12.21 20.48
C GLY A 63 3.16 -12.96 20.57
N VAL A 64 2.39 -12.79 21.64
CA VAL A 64 1.07 -13.44 21.79
C VAL A 64 0.03 -12.78 20.88
N LEU A 65 -0.01 -11.45 20.83
CA LEU A 65 -0.85 -10.69 19.90
C LEU A 65 -0.48 -10.99 18.45
N GLY A 66 0.81 -11.01 18.14
CA GLY A 66 1.35 -11.38 16.83
C GLY A 66 0.94 -12.78 16.39
N ARG A 67 1.02 -13.78 17.28
CA ARG A 67 0.58 -15.16 16.99
C ARG A 67 -0.92 -15.28 16.73
N ARG A 68 -1.75 -14.57 17.48
CA ARG A 68 -3.22 -14.58 17.27
C ARG A 68 -3.58 -13.93 15.94
N LEU A 69 -2.95 -12.79 15.63
CA LEU A 69 -3.15 -12.12 14.35
C LEU A 69 -2.62 -12.98 13.20
N ALA A 70 -1.44 -13.59 13.34
CA ALA A 70 -0.86 -14.49 12.35
C ALA A 70 -1.82 -15.63 11.99
N LYS A 71 -2.42 -16.29 12.99
CA LYS A 71 -3.43 -17.33 12.74
C LYS A 71 -4.66 -16.80 12.01
N LYS A 72 -5.21 -15.66 12.44
CA LYS A 72 -6.40 -15.05 11.81
C LYS A 72 -6.13 -14.58 10.38
N MET A 73 -4.88 -14.24 10.09
CA MET A 73 -4.39 -13.72 8.81
C MET A 73 -3.70 -14.81 7.96
N ARG A 74 -3.66 -16.06 8.44
CA ARG A 74 -3.04 -17.20 7.75
C ARG A 74 -1.56 -17.02 7.40
N PHE A 75 -0.83 -16.23 8.18
CA PHE A 75 0.63 -16.21 8.08
C PHE A 75 1.20 -17.56 8.54
N PRO A 76 2.21 -18.11 7.84
CA PRO A 76 2.87 -19.32 8.30
C PRO A 76 3.67 -19.03 9.58
N GLY A 77 4.12 -20.10 10.23
CA GLY A 77 4.96 -20.02 11.42
C GLY A 77 6.29 -19.29 11.19
N PRO A 78 7.12 -19.11 12.22
CA PRO A 78 8.48 -18.62 12.04
C PRO A 78 9.31 -19.59 11.19
N GLY A 79 10.19 -19.07 10.34
CA GLY A 79 11.01 -19.88 9.43
C GLY A 79 11.19 -19.26 8.05
N ALA A 80 11.87 -19.99 7.17
CA ALA A 80 11.99 -19.63 5.76
C ALA A 80 10.75 -20.09 4.99
N HIS A 81 10.18 -19.19 4.19
CA HIS A 81 8.98 -19.44 3.40
C HIS A 81 9.14 -18.85 2.01
N ARG A 82 8.56 -19.52 1.01
CA ARG A 82 8.43 -18.94 -0.33
C ARG A 82 7.26 -17.97 -0.31
N LEU A 83 7.53 -16.70 -0.59
CA LEU A 83 6.53 -15.65 -0.68
C LEU A 83 6.29 -15.29 -2.15
N GLU A 84 5.03 -15.33 -2.55
CA GLU A 84 4.54 -14.73 -3.79
C GLU A 84 3.68 -13.51 -3.44
N VAL A 85 4.01 -12.36 -4.02
CA VAL A 85 3.22 -11.13 -3.91
C VAL A 85 2.72 -10.75 -5.29
N THR A 86 1.40 -10.69 -5.46
CA THR A 86 0.77 -10.12 -6.65
C THR A 86 0.26 -8.72 -6.34
N ILE A 87 0.69 -7.75 -7.14
CA ILE A 87 0.30 -6.35 -7.03
C ILE A 87 -0.61 -6.04 -8.22
N ALA A 88 -1.82 -5.60 -7.91
CA ALA A 88 -2.82 -5.19 -8.88
C ALA A 88 -3.42 -3.84 -8.50
N HIS A 89 -4.09 -3.21 -9.46
CA HIS A 89 -4.75 -1.93 -9.28
C HIS A 89 -6.23 -2.10 -9.62
N GLN A 90 -7.11 -1.58 -8.77
CA GLN A 90 -8.55 -1.58 -9.00
C GLN A 90 -9.09 -0.18 -8.70
N ASP A 91 -9.60 0.51 -9.72
CA ASP A 91 -10.20 1.85 -9.65
C ASP A 91 -9.34 2.88 -8.88
N ALA A 92 -9.65 3.03 -7.59
CA ALA A 92 -9.04 3.96 -6.64
C ALA A 92 -8.20 3.27 -5.56
N ALA A 93 -7.93 1.98 -5.68
CA ALA A 93 -7.22 1.18 -4.69
C ALA A 93 -6.02 0.43 -5.29
N LEU A 94 -5.06 0.16 -4.42
CA LEU A 94 -3.97 -0.77 -4.64
C LEU A 94 -4.35 -2.10 -3.98
N LEU A 95 -4.14 -3.21 -4.67
CA LEU A 95 -4.43 -4.56 -4.18
C LEU A 95 -3.14 -5.35 -4.08
N TRP A 96 -2.83 -5.85 -2.88
CA TRP A 96 -1.72 -6.79 -2.70
C TRP A 96 -2.27 -8.13 -2.25
N SER A 97 -1.99 -9.16 -3.03
CA SER A 97 -2.26 -10.54 -2.68
C SER A 97 -0.96 -11.22 -2.30
N ARG A 98 -0.91 -11.87 -1.14
CA ARG A 98 0.28 -12.55 -0.64
C ARG A 98 -0.03 -14.02 -0.41
N SER A 99 0.76 -14.91 -1.01
CA SER A 99 0.71 -16.34 -0.77
C SER A 99 2.04 -16.81 -0.21
N PHE A 100 2.00 -17.59 0.86
CA PHE A 100 3.16 -18.27 1.40
C PHE A 100 3.08 -19.75 1.07
N ASP A 101 4.16 -20.34 0.57
CA ASP A 101 4.27 -21.77 0.27
C ASP A 101 3.12 -22.32 -0.60
N GLY A 102 2.60 -21.49 -1.52
CA GLY A 102 1.49 -21.82 -2.41
C GLY A 102 0.13 -21.95 -1.71
N GLN A 103 0.00 -21.52 -0.45
CA GLN A 103 -1.26 -21.52 0.28
C GLN A 103 -2.24 -20.48 -0.28
N ALA A 104 -3.51 -20.58 0.13
CA ALA A 104 -4.54 -19.63 -0.25
C ALA A 104 -4.09 -18.19 0.05
N PRO A 105 -4.18 -17.26 -0.93
CA PRO A 105 -3.66 -15.92 -0.76
C PRO A 105 -4.44 -15.12 0.28
N LEU A 106 -3.72 -14.27 1.00
CA LEU A 106 -4.28 -13.19 1.79
C LEU A 106 -4.23 -11.88 0.99
N THR A 107 -5.38 -11.30 0.71
CA THR A 107 -5.50 -10.06 -0.05
C THR A 107 -5.71 -8.85 0.87
N SER A 108 -4.96 -7.79 0.59
CA SER A 108 -5.02 -6.47 1.21
C SER A 108 -5.52 -5.44 0.22
N HIS A 109 -6.45 -4.60 0.66
CA HIS A 109 -6.96 -3.47 -0.11
C HIS A 109 -6.42 -2.18 0.50
N PHE A 110 -5.74 -1.36 -0.28
CA PHE A 110 -5.18 -0.09 0.15
C PHE A 110 -5.93 1.05 -0.52
N ALA A 111 -6.70 1.78 0.27
CA ALA A 111 -7.40 2.99 -0.18
C ALA A 111 -6.57 4.23 0.20
N PRO A 112 -6.21 5.11 -0.74
CA PRO A 112 -5.50 6.33 -0.44
C PRO A 112 -6.44 7.37 0.17
N VAL A 113 -5.89 8.20 1.06
CA VAL A 113 -6.51 9.39 1.64
C VAL A 113 -5.55 10.57 1.48
N GLY A 114 -6.02 11.65 0.88
CA GLY A 114 -5.21 12.82 0.52
C GLY A 114 -4.11 12.47 -0.50
N CYS A 115 -3.04 13.25 -0.51
CA CYS A 115 -1.83 12.97 -1.29
C CYS A 115 -0.57 13.08 -0.42
N LEU A 116 0.55 12.49 -0.85
CA LEU A 116 1.79 12.46 -0.08
C LEU A 116 2.28 13.85 0.32
N ALA A 117 2.20 14.84 -0.59
CA ALA A 117 2.65 16.21 -0.34
C ALA A 117 1.88 16.91 0.80
N GLU A 118 0.65 16.49 1.05
CA GLU A 118 -0.24 17.05 2.09
C GLU A 118 -0.23 16.21 3.38
N GLY A 119 0.67 15.23 3.50
CA GLY A 119 0.68 14.30 4.64
C GLY A 119 -0.41 13.22 4.57
N GLY A 120 -0.83 12.87 3.35
CA GLY A 120 -1.77 11.79 3.10
C GLY A 120 -1.30 10.43 3.64
N HIS A 121 -2.21 9.48 3.63
CA HIS A 121 -1.97 8.11 4.09
C HIS A 121 -2.81 7.10 3.29
N TRP A 122 -2.55 5.83 3.53
CA TRP A 122 -3.27 4.69 3.00
C TRP A 122 -3.98 3.98 4.15
N VAL A 123 -5.21 3.57 3.89
CA VAL A 123 -5.94 2.65 4.74
C VAL A 123 -5.81 1.25 4.15
N GLU A 124 -4.96 0.42 4.74
CA GLU A 124 -4.90 -1.00 4.44
C GLU A 124 -6.05 -1.73 5.13
N SER A 125 -6.78 -2.53 4.38
CA SER A 125 -7.81 -3.45 4.87
C SER A 125 -7.44 -4.89 4.54
N THR A 126 -7.20 -5.69 5.58
CA THR A 126 -6.78 -7.09 5.43
C THR A 126 -7.49 -7.94 6.47
N GLY A 127 -8.50 -8.71 6.03
CA GLY A 127 -9.39 -9.40 6.96
C GLY A 127 -10.00 -8.44 8.00
N PRO A 128 -9.87 -8.70 9.32
CA PRO A 128 -10.35 -7.79 10.38
C PRO A 128 -9.44 -6.57 10.58
N LEU A 129 -8.19 -6.63 10.13
CA LEU A 129 -7.19 -5.62 10.44
C LEU A 129 -7.39 -4.40 9.55
N ARG A 130 -7.23 -3.22 10.14
CA ARG A 130 -7.10 -1.96 9.43
C ARG A 130 -5.81 -1.27 9.87
N LEU A 131 -4.95 -0.91 8.92
CA LEU A 131 -3.73 -0.14 9.20
C LEU A 131 -3.82 1.21 8.51
N LEU A 132 -3.39 2.26 9.20
CA LEU A 132 -3.12 3.56 8.60
C LEU A 132 -1.62 3.62 8.34
N LEU A 133 -1.25 3.73 7.07
CA LEU A 133 0.13 3.67 6.61
C LEU A 133 0.47 4.90 5.79
N THR A 134 1.66 5.44 5.94
CA THR A 134 2.21 6.37 4.94
C THR A 134 3.52 5.79 4.40
N VAL A 135 4.14 6.46 3.45
CA VAL A 135 5.35 5.98 2.78
C VAL A 135 6.47 6.97 2.98
N ASP A 136 7.58 6.48 3.48
CA ASP A 136 8.84 7.18 3.43
C ASP A 136 9.63 6.64 2.22
N VAL A 137 10.15 7.54 1.39
CA VAL A 137 11.03 7.19 0.26
C VAL A 137 12.46 7.38 0.70
N ILE A 138 13.22 6.29 0.75
CA ILE A 138 14.63 6.29 1.20
C ILE A 138 15.46 5.59 0.12
N ASP A 139 16.40 6.31 -0.49
CA ASP A 139 17.24 5.83 -1.60
C ASP A 139 16.43 5.18 -2.75
N GLY A 140 15.28 5.79 -3.06
CA GLY A 140 14.33 5.29 -4.07
C GLY A 140 13.52 4.06 -3.65
N GLY A 141 13.73 3.56 -2.43
CA GLY A 141 12.93 2.47 -1.85
C GLY A 141 11.60 2.96 -1.27
N TRP A 142 10.62 2.06 -1.25
CA TRP A 142 9.32 2.27 -0.61
C TRP A 142 9.36 1.69 0.81
N PHE A 143 9.23 2.53 1.83
CA PHE A 143 9.17 2.09 3.23
C PHE A 143 7.82 2.44 3.84
N TRP A 144 7.06 1.42 4.22
CA TRP A 144 5.80 1.61 4.93
C TRP A 144 6.07 2.10 6.35
N ARG A 145 5.53 3.26 6.70
CA ARG A 145 5.48 3.76 8.07
C ARG A 145 4.07 3.65 8.63
N CYS A 146 3.92 2.88 9.70
CA CYS A 146 2.65 2.71 10.37
C CYS A 146 2.31 3.94 11.22
N LEU A 147 1.16 4.55 10.94
CA LEU A 147 0.59 5.68 11.69
C LEU A 147 -0.42 5.22 12.74
N GLY A 148 -1.08 4.08 12.52
CA GLY A 148 -2.07 3.57 13.45
C GLY A 148 -2.63 2.20 13.06
N ILE A 149 -3.24 1.52 14.04
CA ILE A 149 -3.79 0.18 13.90
C ILE A 149 -5.22 0.16 14.47
N ARG A 150 -6.14 -0.50 13.77
CA ARG A 150 -7.48 -0.85 14.28
C ARG A 150 -7.78 -2.33 14.01
N LEU A 151 -8.44 -2.99 14.95
CA LEU A 151 -8.76 -4.43 14.96
C LEU A 151 -10.27 -4.68 15.00
#